data_AF-Q2TA23-F1
#
_entry.id   AF-Q2TA23-F1
#
_cell.length_a   1.000
_cell.length_b   1.000
_cell.length_c   1.000
_cell.angle_alpha   90.00
_cell.angle_beta   90.00
_cell.angle_gamma   90.00
#
_symmetry.space_group_name_H-M   'P 1'
#
loop_
_entity.id
_entity.type
_entity.pdbx_description
1 polymer ?
#
loop_
_entity_poly.entity_id
_entity_poly.type
_entity_poly.pdbx_seq_one_letter_code
_entity_poly.pdbx_strand_id
1 'polypeptide(L)'
;MWVCGALCRTRAPAQLGQRLLPESRRRRPASASFSASAEPSRVRALVYGHHGDPAKVVELKNLELAAVGGSDVHVKMLAAPINPSDINMIQGNYGLLPQLPAVGGNEGVGQVVAVGSGVTGVKPGDWVIPANPGLGTWRTEAVFGEEELITVPSDIPLQSAATLGVNPCTAYRMLVDFERLRPGDSIIQNASNSGVGQAVIQIAAARGLRTINVLRDRPDLQKLTDRLKNLGANHVVTEEELRKPEMKSFFKVPVKRDQAHLTEKRQSLEFGKLGTGPLFVSRIPPPSPCGWVKPIPSVRGQHAVSAQGLRGQRRDRQGLGDPA
;
A
#
# COMPACT_ATOMS: atom_id res chain seq x y z
N MET A 1 16.30 -39.67 4.32
CA MET A 1 16.68 -40.66 3.29
C MET A 1 16.41 -40.07 1.92
N TRP A 2 17.43 -39.98 1.08
CA TRP A 2 17.36 -39.66 -0.36
C TRP A 2 18.29 -40.66 -1.06
N VAL A 3 17.88 -41.21 -2.21
CA VAL A 3 18.54 -42.39 -2.80
C VAL A 3 18.66 -42.24 -4.32
N CYS A 4 19.90 -42.30 -4.80
CA CYS A 4 20.33 -42.48 -6.19
C CYS A 4 19.89 -41.42 -7.24
N GLY A 5 20.68 -41.22 -8.30
CA GLY A 5 22.02 -41.78 -8.55
C GLY A 5 22.64 -41.24 -9.84
N ALA A 6 23.96 -41.03 -9.82
CA ALA A 6 24.71 -40.65 -11.00
C ALA A 6 25.01 -41.87 -11.89
N LEU A 7 24.89 -41.70 -13.21
CA LEU A 7 25.35 -42.69 -14.20
C LEU A 7 26.27 -42.02 -15.21
N CYS A 8 27.57 -42.25 -15.05
CA CYS A 8 28.59 -41.82 -16.00
C CYS A 8 28.58 -42.72 -17.24
N ARG A 9 28.65 -42.15 -18.44
CA ARG A 9 29.05 -42.86 -19.66
C ARG A 9 29.98 -42.01 -20.52
N THR A 10 31.25 -42.42 -20.56
CA THR A 10 32.25 -41.92 -21.50
C THR A 10 32.05 -42.54 -22.89
N ARG A 11 32.35 -41.79 -23.95
CA ARG A 11 32.74 -42.34 -25.27
C ARG A 11 33.78 -41.42 -25.92
N ALA A 12 34.78 -42.04 -26.53
CA ALA A 12 35.93 -41.40 -27.16
C ALA A 12 35.67 -41.13 -28.67
N PRO A 13 36.57 -40.43 -29.39
CA PRO A 13 36.19 -39.65 -30.57
C PRO A 13 36.19 -40.42 -31.90
N ALA A 14 35.52 -39.84 -32.90
CA ALA A 14 35.69 -40.18 -34.31
C ALA A 14 36.48 -39.07 -35.03
N GLN A 15 37.52 -39.45 -35.77
CA GLN A 15 38.28 -38.57 -36.66
C GLN A 15 37.71 -38.65 -38.08
N LEU A 16 37.64 -37.54 -38.82
CA LEU A 16 37.65 -37.56 -40.29
C LEU A 16 38.04 -36.19 -40.88
N GLY A 17 38.73 -36.21 -42.03
CA GLY A 17 38.72 -35.10 -42.99
C GLY A 17 39.61 -33.89 -42.70
N GLN A 18 40.93 -34.01 -42.87
CA GLN A 18 41.76 -32.83 -43.17
C GLN A 18 41.39 -32.29 -44.57
N ARG A 19 41.12 -30.98 -44.67
CA ARG A 19 41.21 -30.21 -45.92
C ARG A 19 42.04 -28.96 -45.68
N LEU A 20 43.07 -28.78 -46.51
CA LEU A 20 43.97 -27.64 -46.47
C LEU A 20 43.29 -26.39 -47.04
N LEU A 21 43.35 -25.28 -46.32
CA LEU A 21 43.03 -23.93 -46.80
C LEU A 21 44.06 -22.93 -46.24
N PRO A 22 44.30 -21.78 -46.90
CA PRO A 22 45.56 -21.04 -46.75
C PRO A 22 45.70 -20.23 -45.46
N GLU A 23 46.95 -19.95 -45.09
CA GLU A 23 47.28 -19.06 -43.97
C GLU A 23 46.76 -17.63 -44.20
N SER A 24 45.92 -17.14 -43.29
CA SER A 24 45.59 -15.71 -43.20
C SER A 24 46.41 -15.05 -42.08
N ARG A 25 46.99 -13.89 -42.37
CA ARG A 25 47.93 -13.20 -41.46
C ARG A 25 47.27 -12.85 -40.13
N ARG A 26 47.78 -13.38 -39.02
CA ARG A 26 47.40 -12.96 -37.66
C ARG A 26 47.76 -11.49 -37.45
N ARG A 27 46.79 -10.58 -37.53
CA ARG A 27 46.93 -9.23 -36.97
C ARG A 27 46.95 -9.33 -35.45
N ARG A 28 47.99 -8.78 -34.81
CA ARG A 28 47.99 -8.54 -33.36
C ARG A 28 46.90 -7.49 -33.06
N PRO A 29 46.04 -7.65 -32.04
CA PRO A 29 45.20 -6.56 -31.59
C PRO A 29 46.10 -5.44 -31.08
N ALA A 30 45.89 -4.21 -31.55
CA ALA A 30 46.57 -3.05 -31.00
C ALA A 30 46.01 -2.77 -29.60
N SER A 31 46.89 -2.43 -28.65
CA SER A 31 46.49 -1.99 -27.31
C SER A 31 45.85 -0.60 -27.41
N ALA A 32 44.53 -0.57 -27.61
CA ALA A 32 43.75 0.66 -27.60
C ALA A 32 43.69 1.21 -26.18
N SER A 33 44.60 2.13 -25.85
CA SER A 33 44.58 2.90 -24.62
C SER A 33 43.35 3.81 -24.61
N PHE A 34 42.26 3.35 -23.98
CA PHE A 34 41.10 4.18 -23.70
C PHE A 34 41.46 5.25 -22.67
N SER A 35 42.05 6.35 -23.15
CA SER A 35 42.21 7.60 -22.41
C SER A 35 40.85 8.28 -22.30
N ALA A 36 39.96 7.68 -21.51
CA ALA A 36 38.65 8.24 -21.21
C ALA A 36 38.83 9.46 -20.31
N SER A 37 38.90 10.64 -20.93
CA SER A 37 38.71 11.93 -20.26
C SER A 37 37.24 12.07 -19.87
N ALA A 38 36.82 11.28 -18.88
CA ALA A 38 35.50 11.34 -18.29
C ALA A 38 35.42 12.59 -17.40
N GLU A 39 34.70 13.62 -17.87
CA GLU A 39 34.08 14.58 -16.95
C GLU A 39 33.34 13.77 -15.87
N PRO A 40 33.56 14.03 -14.56
CA PRO A 40 32.84 13.34 -13.50
C PRO A 40 31.34 13.44 -13.75
N SER A 41 30.65 12.29 -13.78
CA SER A 41 29.22 12.20 -14.09
C SER A 41 28.42 12.94 -13.01
N ARG A 42 28.08 14.20 -13.28
CA ARG A 42 27.49 15.12 -12.29
C ARG A 42 26.13 14.62 -11.84
N VAL A 43 26.09 13.99 -10.67
CA VAL A 43 24.87 13.50 -10.03
C VAL A 43 24.06 14.72 -9.61
N ARG A 44 22.83 14.83 -10.10
CA ARG A 44 21.92 15.89 -9.64
C ARG A 44 21.08 15.35 -8.49
N ALA A 45 21.08 16.04 -7.36
CA ALA A 45 20.39 15.63 -6.14
C ALA A 45 19.63 16.78 -5.48
N LEU A 46 18.49 16.48 -4.86
CA LEU A 46 17.79 17.40 -3.96
C LEU A 46 18.35 17.22 -2.55
N VAL A 47 19.07 18.22 -2.06
CA VAL A 47 19.86 18.17 -0.82
C VAL A 47 19.35 19.22 0.18
N TYR A 48 19.26 18.86 1.46
CA TYR A 48 18.95 19.79 2.55
C TYR A 48 20.06 19.81 3.61
N GLY A 49 20.55 21.01 3.94
CA GLY A 49 21.63 21.22 4.92
C GLY A 49 21.14 21.48 6.35
N HIS A 50 19.87 21.86 6.50
CA HIS A 50 19.22 22.15 7.77
C HIS A 50 17.77 21.61 7.73
N HIS A 51 17.21 21.29 8.89
CA HIS A 51 15.78 20.94 8.98
C HIS A 51 14.89 22.17 8.83
N GLY A 52 13.72 22.01 8.20
CA GLY A 52 12.74 23.09 8.09
C GLY A 52 11.69 22.86 7.01
N ASP A 53 11.05 23.95 6.59
CA ASP A 53 10.10 23.96 5.46
C ASP A 53 10.80 23.47 4.18
N PRO A 54 10.39 22.33 3.58
CA PRO A 54 11.05 21.77 2.40
C PRO A 54 11.11 22.72 1.21
N ALA A 55 10.16 23.66 1.08
CA ALA A 55 10.17 24.67 0.02
C ALA A 55 11.25 25.75 0.22
N LYS A 56 11.94 25.76 1.38
CA LYS A 56 13.01 26.71 1.73
C LYS A 56 14.37 26.06 1.98
N VAL A 57 14.42 24.78 2.39
CA VAL A 57 15.67 24.10 2.78
C VAL A 57 16.19 23.08 1.77
N VAL A 58 15.40 22.69 0.77
CA VAL A 58 15.79 21.72 -0.26
C VAL A 58 16.33 22.44 -1.50
N GLU A 59 17.60 22.18 -1.82
CA GLU A 59 18.32 22.79 -2.94
C GLU A 59 18.71 21.72 -3.97
N LEU A 60 18.63 22.04 -5.26
CA LEU A 60 19.19 21.21 -6.33
C LEU A 60 20.70 21.40 -6.41
N LYS A 61 21.47 20.34 -6.10
CA LYS A 61 22.94 20.36 -6.14
C LYS A 61 23.49 19.37 -7.14
N ASN A 62 24.68 19.68 -7.67
CA ASN A 62 25.52 18.70 -8.33
C ASN A 62 26.41 18.05 -7.27
N LEU A 63 26.49 16.73 -7.28
CA LEU A 63 27.37 15.90 -6.46
C LEU A 63 28.28 15.10 -7.38
N GLU A 64 29.42 14.67 -6.86
CA GLU A 64 30.24 13.64 -7.50
C GLU A 64 29.63 12.26 -7.23
N LEU A 65 29.70 11.35 -8.21
CA LEU A 65 29.35 9.95 -7.99
C LEU A 65 30.48 9.29 -7.21
N ALA A 66 30.15 8.59 -6.12
CA ALA A 66 31.13 7.82 -5.37
C ALA A 66 31.74 6.71 -6.23
N ALA A 67 32.98 6.29 -5.93
CA ALA A 67 33.55 5.11 -6.54
C ALA A 67 32.80 3.85 -6.08
N VAL A 68 32.62 2.88 -6.99
CA VAL A 68 31.98 1.59 -6.68
C VAL A 68 33.01 0.70 -5.99
N GLY A 69 32.82 0.45 -4.69
CA GLY A 69 33.60 -0.49 -3.89
C GLY A 69 33.29 -1.96 -4.21
N GLY A 70 33.90 -2.86 -3.43
CA GLY A 70 33.84 -4.31 -3.69
C GLY A 70 32.45 -4.93 -3.53
N SER A 71 31.62 -4.41 -2.62
CA SER A 71 30.27 -4.89 -2.32
C SER A 71 29.17 -3.91 -2.78
N ASP A 72 29.55 -2.92 -3.59
CA ASP A 72 28.73 -1.75 -3.84
C ASP A 72 27.96 -1.86 -5.15
N VAL A 73 26.82 -1.18 -5.24
CA VAL A 73 25.92 -1.20 -6.39
C VAL A 73 25.71 0.24 -6.88
N HIS A 74 26.12 0.52 -8.12
CA HIS A 74 25.81 1.78 -8.80
C HIS A 74 24.40 1.70 -9.36
N VAL A 75 23.51 2.52 -8.83
CA VAL A 75 22.09 2.58 -9.19
C VAL A 75 21.78 3.92 -9.85
N LYS A 76 21.11 3.86 -11.00
CA LYS A 76 20.48 5.02 -11.65
C LYS A 76 19.01 5.07 -11.30
N MET A 77 18.57 6.13 -10.63
CA MET A 77 17.17 6.29 -10.24
C MET A 77 16.30 6.52 -11.49
N LEU A 78 15.17 5.81 -11.56
CA LEU A 78 14.20 5.92 -12.64
C LEU A 78 13.02 6.81 -12.24
N ALA A 79 12.52 6.61 -11.02
CA ALA A 79 11.44 7.42 -10.44
C ALA A 79 11.45 7.34 -8.90
N ALA A 80 11.14 8.44 -8.24
CA ALA A 80 10.97 8.52 -6.78
C ALA A 80 9.74 9.39 -6.44
N PRO A 81 8.79 8.91 -5.61
CA PRO A 81 7.64 9.69 -5.17
C PRO A 81 8.01 10.70 -4.07
N ILE A 82 7.03 11.52 -3.70
CA ILE A 82 7.09 12.39 -2.51
C ILE A 82 6.01 11.92 -1.54
N ASN A 83 6.42 11.33 -0.43
CA ASN A 83 5.56 10.86 0.66
C ASN A 83 5.54 11.86 1.83
N PRO A 84 4.50 11.86 2.68
CA PRO A 84 4.47 12.67 3.90
C PRO A 84 5.63 12.39 4.87
N SER A 85 6.20 11.18 4.86
CA SER A 85 7.40 10.82 5.62
C SER A 85 8.63 11.63 5.20
N ASP A 86 8.79 11.90 3.89
CA ASP A 86 9.92 12.65 3.35
C ASP A 86 9.84 14.11 3.81
N ILE A 87 8.64 14.69 3.73
CA ILE A 87 8.31 16.03 4.21
C ILE A 87 8.59 16.15 5.71
N ASN A 88 8.11 15.19 6.51
CA ASN A 88 8.34 15.18 7.96
C ASN A 88 9.83 15.03 8.32
N MET A 89 10.58 14.20 7.60
CA MET A 89 12.02 13.99 7.80
C MET A 89 12.83 15.26 7.49
N ILE A 90 12.52 15.94 6.38
CA ILE A 90 13.13 17.23 6.03
C ILE A 90 12.79 18.30 7.09
N GLN A 91 11.57 18.28 7.63
CA GLN A 91 11.16 19.18 8.73
C GLN A 91 11.78 18.86 10.10
N GLY A 92 12.48 17.73 10.27
CA GLY A 92 13.00 17.28 11.58
C GLY A 92 11.96 16.61 12.47
N ASN A 93 10.76 16.35 11.95
CA ASN A 93 9.57 15.83 12.66
C ASN A 93 9.36 14.32 12.40
N TYR A 94 10.43 13.53 12.33
CA TYR A 94 10.37 12.10 12.03
C TYR A 94 11.27 11.27 12.94
N GLY A 95 10.90 10.01 13.20
CA GLY A 95 11.60 9.13 14.15
C GLY A 95 12.98 8.65 13.68
N LEU A 96 13.32 8.87 12.42
CA LEU A 96 14.64 8.68 11.83
C LEU A 96 15.03 10.00 11.15
N LEU A 97 16.20 10.55 11.48
CA LEU A 97 16.75 11.75 10.85
C LEU A 97 18.16 11.43 10.34
N PRO A 98 18.40 11.42 9.01
CA PRO A 98 19.74 11.29 8.45
C PRO A 98 20.67 12.43 8.91
N GLN A 99 21.98 12.17 8.94
CA GLN A 99 22.96 13.23 9.20
C GLN A 99 22.94 14.26 8.07
N LEU A 100 23.05 15.54 8.42
CA LEU A 100 23.00 16.65 7.47
C LEU A 100 24.42 17.02 7.00
N PRO A 101 24.63 17.41 5.72
CA PRO A 101 23.62 17.56 4.67
C PRO A 101 23.14 16.22 4.10
N ALA A 102 21.83 16.08 3.90
CA ALA A 102 21.18 14.85 3.46
C ALA A 102 20.47 15.01 2.10
N VAL A 103 20.33 13.90 1.36
CA VAL A 103 19.52 13.84 0.14
C VAL A 103 18.07 13.51 0.52
N GLY A 104 17.10 14.18 -0.11
CA GLY A 104 15.67 13.95 0.14
C GLY A 104 15.14 12.61 -0.41
N GLY A 105 13.99 12.17 0.10
CA GLY A 105 13.25 11.00 -0.40
C GLY A 105 13.66 9.66 0.22
N ASN A 106 12.68 8.86 0.63
CA ASN A 106 12.89 7.53 1.24
C ASN A 106 12.42 6.36 0.36
N GLU A 107 11.64 6.65 -0.70
CA GLU A 107 11.07 5.64 -1.60
C GLU A 107 11.47 5.96 -3.05
N GLY A 108 11.58 4.94 -3.88
CA GLY A 108 11.82 5.06 -5.33
C GLY A 108 12.30 3.75 -5.92
N VAL A 109 12.37 3.71 -7.25
CA VAL A 109 12.95 2.60 -8.02
C VAL A 109 14.11 3.10 -8.87
N GLY A 110 15.20 2.35 -8.87
CA GLY A 110 16.35 2.55 -9.73
C GLY A 110 16.69 1.29 -10.52
N GLN A 111 17.54 1.45 -11.51
CA GLN A 111 18.15 0.37 -12.28
C GLN A 111 19.63 0.25 -11.94
N VAL A 112 20.10 -0.98 -11.72
CA VAL A 112 21.53 -1.26 -11.52
C VAL A 112 22.29 -0.99 -12.82
N VAL A 113 23.33 -0.16 -12.74
CA VAL A 113 24.21 0.21 -13.87
C VAL A 113 25.51 -0.59 -13.82
N ALA A 114 26.13 -0.67 -12.64
CA ALA A 114 27.36 -1.41 -12.39
C ALA A 114 27.35 -2.00 -10.96
N VAL A 115 28.19 -2.99 -10.73
CA VAL A 115 28.31 -3.70 -9.44
C VAL A 115 29.78 -3.93 -9.09
N GLY A 116 30.08 -3.97 -7.79
CA GLY A 116 31.36 -4.38 -7.24
C GLY A 116 31.68 -5.85 -7.52
N SER A 117 32.94 -6.23 -7.38
CA SER A 117 33.44 -7.59 -7.70
C SER A 117 33.01 -8.68 -6.72
N GLY A 118 32.46 -8.32 -5.55
CA GLY A 118 31.90 -9.23 -4.55
C GLY A 118 30.37 -9.31 -4.53
N VAL A 119 29.68 -8.47 -5.30
CA VAL A 119 28.21 -8.43 -5.41
C VAL A 119 27.70 -9.69 -6.12
N THR A 120 26.62 -10.30 -5.64
CA THR A 120 26.12 -11.61 -6.15
C THR A 120 24.59 -11.74 -6.24
N GLY A 121 23.82 -10.96 -5.49
CA GLY A 121 22.36 -10.94 -5.49
C GLY A 121 21.72 -10.03 -6.55
N VAL A 122 22.48 -9.07 -7.11
CA VAL A 122 22.01 -8.16 -8.17
C VAL A 122 22.98 -8.09 -9.34
N LYS A 123 22.50 -7.72 -10.54
CA LYS A 123 23.34 -7.50 -11.73
C LYS A 123 22.87 -6.28 -12.54
N PRO A 124 23.72 -5.70 -13.41
CA PRO A 124 23.33 -4.62 -14.32
C PRO A 124 22.05 -4.93 -15.11
N GLY A 125 21.15 -3.94 -15.15
CA GLY A 125 19.83 -4.04 -15.76
C GLY A 125 18.68 -4.34 -14.77
N ASP A 126 18.95 -4.95 -13.62
CA ASP A 126 17.93 -5.24 -12.60
C ASP A 126 17.30 -3.95 -12.03
N TRP A 127 16.03 -4.03 -11.64
CA TRP A 127 15.35 -2.97 -10.90
C TRP A 127 15.45 -3.21 -9.40
N VAL A 128 15.72 -2.15 -8.66
CA VAL A 128 15.94 -2.17 -7.20
C VAL A 128 15.20 -1.02 -6.52
N ILE A 129 14.77 -1.26 -5.27
CA ILE A 129 14.21 -0.27 -4.36
C ILE A 129 15.02 -0.25 -3.04
N PRO A 130 14.99 0.84 -2.25
CA PRO A 130 15.56 0.85 -0.90
C PRO A 130 15.00 -0.26 -0.01
N ALA A 131 15.88 -0.97 0.70
CA ALA A 131 15.50 -1.90 1.75
C ALA A 131 14.97 -1.20 3.02
N ASN A 132 15.47 0.02 3.27
CA ASN A 132 15.16 0.83 4.46
C ASN A 132 15.03 2.33 4.09
N PRO A 133 14.31 3.13 4.89
CA PRO A 133 14.34 4.59 4.78
C PRO A 133 15.72 5.16 5.16
N GLY A 134 15.98 6.40 4.75
CA GLY A 134 17.21 7.14 5.03
C GLY A 134 18.20 7.23 3.86
N LEU A 135 18.05 6.39 2.82
CA LEU A 135 18.99 6.33 1.68
C LEU A 135 19.04 7.59 0.81
N GLY A 136 17.99 8.42 0.77
CA GLY A 136 17.93 9.61 -0.08
C GLY A 136 17.77 9.28 -1.57
N THR A 137 16.53 9.19 -2.04
CA THR A 137 16.15 8.74 -3.40
C THR A 137 15.96 9.86 -4.42
N TRP A 138 15.85 11.13 -4.02
CA TRP A 138 15.64 12.27 -4.90
C TRP A 138 16.94 12.75 -5.57
N ARG A 139 17.61 11.84 -6.28
CA ARG A 139 18.84 12.08 -7.05
C ARG A 139 18.83 11.27 -8.34
N THR A 140 19.65 11.64 -9.33
CA THR A 140 19.71 10.93 -10.61
C THR A 140 20.37 9.56 -10.48
N GLU A 141 21.46 9.47 -9.72
CA GLU A 141 22.29 8.27 -9.59
C GLU A 141 22.91 8.21 -8.18
N ALA A 142 23.31 7.03 -7.74
CA ALA A 142 23.89 6.79 -6.42
C ALA A 142 24.75 5.51 -6.43
N VAL A 143 25.58 5.37 -5.41
CA VAL A 143 26.20 4.09 -5.01
C VAL A 143 25.64 3.73 -3.63
N PHE A 144 25.30 2.45 -3.44
CA PHE A 144 24.73 1.87 -2.23
C PHE A 144 25.41 0.54 -1.91
N GLY A 145 25.31 0.05 -0.67
CA GLY A 145 25.64 -1.33 -0.34
C GLY A 145 24.64 -2.30 -0.99
N GLU A 146 25.09 -3.52 -1.34
CA GLU A 146 24.21 -4.58 -1.86
C GLU A 146 23.04 -4.89 -0.89
N GLU A 147 23.31 -4.85 0.42
CA GLU A 147 22.34 -5.10 1.49
C GLU A 147 21.33 -3.96 1.70
N GLU A 148 21.58 -2.76 1.14
CA GLU A 148 20.66 -1.62 1.21
C GLU A 148 19.53 -1.70 0.17
N LEU A 149 19.56 -2.70 -0.72
CA LEU A 149 18.70 -2.80 -1.90
C LEU A 149 17.86 -4.08 -1.92
N ILE A 150 16.63 -3.96 -2.40
CA ILE A 150 15.73 -5.09 -2.68
C ILE A 150 15.41 -5.11 -4.17
N THR A 151 15.60 -6.25 -4.82
CA THR A 151 15.21 -6.44 -6.22
C THR A 151 13.70 -6.46 -6.39
N VAL A 152 13.21 -5.81 -7.45
CA VAL A 152 11.79 -5.80 -7.83
C VAL A 152 11.62 -6.25 -9.28
N PRO A 153 10.47 -6.83 -9.65
CA PRO A 153 10.17 -7.14 -11.05
C PRO A 153 10.22 -5.88 -11.92
N SER A 154 10.73 -6.03 -13.14
CA SER A 154 10.82 -4.95 -14.15
C SER A 154 9.75 -5.05 -15.26
N ASP A 155 8.82 -6.00 -15.13
CA ASP A 155 7.65 -6.20 -15.99
C ASP A 155 6.39 -5.46 -15.47
N ILE A 156 6.45 -4.86 -14.28
CA ILE A 156 5.40 -4.01 -13.71
C ILE A 156 5.54 -2.54 -14.17
N PRO A 157 4.46 -1.74 -14.18
CA PRO A 157 4.55 -0.32 -14.53
C PRO A 157 5.53 0.44 -13.61
N LEU A 158 6.34 1.32 -14.19
CA LEU A 158 7.35 2.10 -13.46
C LEU A 158 6.77 2.86 -12.26
N GLN A 159 5.56 3.42 -12.39
CA GLN A 159 4.86 4.10 -11.30
C GLN A 159 4.50 3.15 -10.15
N SER A 160 4.17 1.89 -10.45
CA SER A 160 3.91 0.86 -9.43
C SER A 160 5.19 0.47 -8.70
N ALA A 161 6.28 0.20 -9.42
CA ALA A 161 7.58 -0.09 -8.83
C ALA A 161 8.08 1.06 -7.92
N ALA A 162 7.94 2.31 -8.39
CA ALA A 162 8.34 3.50 -7.63
C ALA A 162 7.54 3.76 -6.35
N THR A 163 6.39 3.09 -6.15
CA THR A 163 5.49 3.29 -4.99
C THR A 163 5.20 1.99 -4.23
N LEU A 164 6.00 0.95 -4.48
CA LEU A 164 5.81 -0.39 -3.94
C LEU A 164 6.33 -0.53 -2.49
N GLY A 165 7.44 0.13 -2.16
CA GLY A 165 8.19 -0.11 -0.92
C GLY A 165 7.47 0.35 0.34
N VAL A 166 6.75 1.47 0.30
CA VAL A 166 6.12 2.10 1.47
C VAL A 166 4.61 1.88 1.48
N ASN A 167 3.91 2.34 0.44
CA ASN A 167 2.45 2.52 0.50
C ASN A 167 1.66 1.20 0.60
N PRO A 168 1.81 0.22 -0.32
CA PRO A 168 1.11 -1.05 -0.22
C PRO A 168 1.71 -1.98 0.84
N CYS A 169 3.00 -1.88 1.14
CA CYS A 169 3.62 -2.57 2.28
C CYS A 169 2.96 -2.18 3.60
N THR A 170 2.81 -0.88 3.88
CA THR A 170 2.14 -0.39 5.09
C THR A 170 0.69 -0.86 5.16
N ALA A 171 -0.04 -0.79 4.03
CA ALA A 171 -1.41 -1.31 3.93
C ALA A 171 -1.49 -2.82 4.22
N TYR A 172 -0.58 -3.62 3.69
CA TYR A 172 -0.57 -5.06 3.91
C TYR A 172 -0.26 -5.41 5.37
N ARG A 173 0.76 -4.78 5.98
CA ARG A 173 1.14 -4.97 7.40
C ARG A 173 -0.03 -4.69 8.34
N MET A 174 -0.69 -3.55 8.19
CA MET A 174 -1.91 -3.21 8.97
C MET A 174 -3.03 -4.25 8.86
N LEU A 175 -3.15 -4.93 7.70
CA LEU A 175 -4.19 -5.92 7.42
C LEU A 175 -3.86 -7.36 7.85
N VAL A 176 -2.63 -7.65 8.31
CA VAL A 176 -2.21 -8.99 8.75
C VAL A 176 -1.66 -9.06 10.18
N ASP A 177 -0.96 -8.03 10.67
CA ASP A 177 -0.11 -8.19 11.87
C ASP A 177 -0.80 -7.76 13.18
N PHE A 178 -1.92 -7.04 13.10
CA PHE A 178 -2.62 -6.49 14.28
C PHE A 178 -3.89 -7.27 14.68
N GLU A 179 -4.68 -7.72 13.70
CA GLU A 179 -6.00 -8.33 13.92
C GLU A 179 -6.17 -9.58 13.05
N ARG A 180 -6.75 -10.65 13.60
CA ARG A 180 -6.98 -11.90 12.87
C ARG A 180 -8.25 -11.81 12.02
N LEU A 181 -8.14 -11.06 10.93
CA LEU A 181 -9.18 -10.88 9.92
C LEU A 181 -9.35 -12.12 9.03
N ARG A 182 -10.59 -12.49 8.72
CA ARG A 182 -10.96 -13.57 7.79
C ARG A 182 -11.90 -13.02 6.70
N PRO A 183 -12.04 -13.68 5.54
CA PRO A 183 -13.03 -13.29 4.54
C PRO A 183 -14.42 -13.09 5.16
N GLY A 184 -15.05 -11.95 4.87
CA GLY A 184 -16.32 -11.52 5.46
C GLY A 184 -16.23 -10.68 6.74
N ASP A 185 -15.09 -10.66 7.45
CA ASP A 185 -14.85 -9.67 8.53
C ASP A 185 -14.78 -8.24 7.93
N SER A 186 -15.19 -7.24 8.73
CA SER A 186 -15.23 -5.84 8.33
C SER A 186 -14.07 -5.04 8.91
N ILE A 187 -13.59 -4.04 8.16
CA ILE A 187 -12.67 -3.00 8.62
C ILE A 187 -13.22 -1.59 8.32
N ILE A 188 -12.82 -0.62 9.14
CA ILE A 188 -12.96 0.81 8.88
C ILE A 188 -11.59 1.46 8.79
N GLN A 189 -11.45 2.42 7.88
CA GLN A 189 -10.29 3.29 7.79
C GLN A 189 -10.67 4.74 7.49
N ASN A 190 -9.85 5.69 7.93
CA ASN A 190 -9.91 7.09 7.50
C ASN A 190 -8.98 7.34 6.30
N ALA A 191 -8.86 8.60 5.88
CA ALA A 191 -7.94 9.07 4.85
C ALA A 191 -7.89 8.21 3.57
N SER A 192 -9.00 7.59 3.16
CA SER A 192 -8.99 6.43 2.24
C SER A 192 -8.64 6.75 0.77
N ASN A 193 -8.51 8.05 0.44
CA ASN A 193 -7.98 8.52 -0.84
C ASN A 193 -6.43 8.65 -0.84
N SER A 194 -5.74 8.42 0.27
CA SER A 194 -4.27 8.37 0.33
C SER A 194 -3.70 7.16 -0.45
N GLY A 195 -2.38 7.13 -0.68
CA GLY A 195 -1.71 5.98 -1.32
C GLY A 195 -1.94 4.69 -0.53
N VAL A 196 -1.56 4.68 0.75
CA VAL A 196 -1.84 3.58 1.68
C VAL A 196 -3.34 3.25 1.73
N GLY A 197 -4.23 4.24 1.86
CA GLY A 197 -5.68 4.00 1.96
C GLY A 197 -6.30 3.34 0.73
N GLN A 198 -5.81 3.67 -0.46
CA GLN A 198 -6.19 3.00 -1.71
C GLN A 198 -5.61 1.59 -1.82
N ALA A 199 -4.40 1.35 -1.30
CA ALA A 199 -3.84 0.00 -1.20
C ALA A 199 -4.62 -0.86 -0.19
N VAL A 200 -5.03 -0.29 0.96
CA VAL A 200 -5.90 -0.98 1.94
C VAL A 200 -7.20 -1.44 1.27
N ILE A 201 -7.85 -0.61 0.46
CA ILE A 201 -9.08 -0.99 -0.27
C ILE A 201 -8.83 -2.22 -1.16
N GLN A 202 -7.81 -2.17 -2.02
CA GLN A 202 -7.54 -3.24 -3.00
C GLN A 202 -7.09 -4.54 -2.32
N ILE A 203 -6.20 -4.45 -1.33
CA ILE A 203 -5.69 -5.61 -0.58
C ILE A 203 -6.81 -6.22 0.27
N ALA A 204 -7.68 -5.41 0.88
CA ALA A 204 -8.84 -5.90 1.62
C ALA A 204 -9.85 -6.62 0.69
N ALA A 205 -10.15 -6.05 -0.48
CA ALA A 205 -11.02 -6.67 -1.47
C ALA A 205 -10.46 -8.02 -1.97
N ALA A 206 -9.16 -8.08 -2.29
CA ALA A 206 -8.48 -9.33 -2.66
C ALA A 206 -8.46 -10.39 -1.54
N ARG A 207 -8.53 -9.96 -0.27
CA ARG A 207 -8.66 -10.83 0.92
C ARG A 207 -10.12 -11.18 1.28
N GLY A 208 -11.10 -10.72 0.50
CA GLY A 208 -12.53 -10.92 0.77
C GLY A 208 -13.04 -10.18 2.01
N LEU A 209 -12.33 -9.14 2.47
CA LEU A 209 -12.72 -8.31 3.61
C LEU A 209 -13.71 -7.21 3.18
N ARG A 210 -14.51 -6.72 4.12
CA ARG A 210 -15.44 -5.60 3.87
C ARG A 210 -14.84 -4.28 4.37
N THR A 211 -14.90 -3.24 3.56
CA THR A 211 -14.25 -1.95 3.83
C THR A 211 -15.25 -0.81 4.01
N ILE A 212 -15.05 -0.02 5.06
CA ILE A 212 -15.75 1.24 5.32
C ILE A 212 -14.71 2.36 5.28
N ASN A 213 -14.85 3.27 4.31
CA ASN A 213 -13.78 4.15 3.87
C ASN A 213 -14.19 5.60 4.10
N VAL A 214 -13.60 6.24 5.10
CA VAL A 214 -13.97 7.59 5.55
C VAL A 214 -13.14 8.64 4.82
N LEU A 215 -13.83 9.61 4.24
CA LEU A 215 -13.27 10.72 3.47
C LEU A 215 -13.56 12.08 4.14
N ARG A 216 -12.65 13.03 3.94
CA ARG A 216 -12.95 14.45 4.15
C ARG A 216 -13.93 14.95 3.09
N ASP A 217 -14.93 15.70 3.54
CA ASP A 217 -15.90 16.41 2.72
C ASP A 217 -15.21 17.35 1.72
N ARG A 218 -15.70 17.39 0.48
CA ARG A 218 -15.04 18.06 -0.66
C ARG A 218 -15.94 18.17 -1.89
N PRO A 219 -15.66 19.10 -2.82
CA PRO A 219 -16.20 19.06 -4.18
C PRO A 219 -15.90 17.72 -4.88
N ASP A 220 -16.74 17.35 -5.85
CA ASP A 220 -16.67 16.12 -6.65
C ASP A 220 -16.63 14.80 -5.84
N LEU A 221 -17.19 14.80 -4.63
CA LEU A 221 -17.22 13.61 -3.74
C LEU A 221 -17.74 12.36 -4.46
N GLN A 222 -18.81 12.47 -5.25
CA GLN A 222 -19.39 11.33 -5.98
C GLN A 222 -18.37 10.66 -6.93
N LYS A 223 -17.67 11.47 -7.74
CA LYS A 223 -16.63 11.01 -8.67
C LYS A 223 -15.48 10.30 -7.94
N LEU A 224 -15.13 10.75 -6.73
CA LEU A 224 -14.16 10.06 -5.89
C LEU A 224 -14.73 8.76 -5.30
N THR A 225 -15.95 8.78 -4.77
CA THR A 225 -16.65 7.60 -4.25
C THR A 225 -16.71 6.48 -5.27
N ASP A 226 -17.08 6.79 -6.52
CA ASP A 226 -17.16 5.79 -7.59
C ASP A 226 -15.76 5.29 -8.00
N ARG A 227 -14.74 6.16 -8.01
CA ARG A 227 -13.35 5.76 -8.20
C ARG A 227 -12.87 4.79 -7.12
N LEU A 228 -13.23 5.00 -5.85
CA LEU A 228 -12.85 4.09 -4.75
C LEU A 228 -13.66 2.78 -4.77
N LYS A 229 -14.94 2.81 -5.16
CA LYS A 229 -15.73 1.59 -5.40
C LYS A 229 -15.12 0.73 -6.51
N ASN A 230 -14.63 1.36 -7.58
CA ASN A 230 -13.92 0.66 -8.67
C ASN A 230 -12.58 0.03 -8.23
N LEU A 231 -12.00 0.46 -7.09
CA LEU A 231 -10.85 -0.20 -6.46
C LEU A 231 -11.26 -1.35 -5.50
N GLY A 232 -12.56 -1.54 -5.23
CA GLY A 232 -13.10 -2.55 -4.33
C GLY A 232 -13.74 -2.02 -3.03
N ALA A 233 -13.93 -0.70 -2.87
CA ALA A 233 -14.53 -0.15 -1.65
C ALA A 233 -16.02 -0.54 -1.52
N ASN A 234 -16.41 -1.14 -0.38
CA ASN A 234 -17.80 -1.56 -0.16
C ASN A 234 -18.67 -0.40 0.30
N HIS A 235 -18.19 0.37 1.28
CA HIS A 235 -18.80 1.61 1.73
C HIS A 235 -17.78 2.74 1.68
N VAL A 236 -18.21 3.89 1.19
CA VAL A 236 -17.48 5.16 1.24
C VAL A 236 -18.42 6.16 1.91
N VAL A 237 -17.93 6.88 2.91
CA VAL A 237 -18.71 7.84 3.71
C VAL A 237 -17.85 9.07 3.99
N THR A 238 -18.47 10.22 4.24
CA THR A 238 -17.74 11.38 4.77
C THR A 238 -17.58 11.32 6.29
N GLU A 239 -16.69 12.14 6.85
CA GLU A 239 -16.61 12.28 8.30
C GLU A 239 -17.85 12.97 8.90
N GLU A 240 -18.53 13.85 8.16
CA GLU A 240 -19.80 14.43 8.60
C GLU A 240 -20.85 13.31 8.71
N GLU A 241 -21.00 12.49 7.65
CA GLU A 241 -21.90 11.33 7.64
C GLU A 241 -21.61 10.37 8.79
N LEU A 242 -20.34 10.02 9.02
CA LEU A 242 -19.91 9.10 10.08
C LEU A 242 -20.31 9.58 11.50
N ARG A 243 -20.43 10.89 11.72
CA ARG A 243 -20.80 11.47 13.01
C ARG A 243 -22.33 11.47 13.26
N LYS A 244 -23.15 11.24 12.23
CA LYS A 244 -24.62 11.29 12.32
C LYS A 244 -25.17 10.16 13.23
N PRO A 245 -26.20 10.41 14.06
CA PRO A 245 -26.72 9.43 15.02
C PRO A 245 -27.11 8.08 14.39
N GLU A 246 -27.58 8.09 13.15
CA GLU A 246 -28.04 6.95 12.38
C GLU A 246 -26.88 6.00 12.08
N MET A 247 -25.69 6.52 11.76
CA MET A 247 -24.49 5.71 11.52
C MET A 247 -24.04 4.96 12.78
N LYS A 248 -24.34 5.47 13.99
CA LYS A 248 -24.10 4.72 15.23
C LYS A 248 -24.92 3.43 15.33
N SER A 249 -25.98 3.26 14.53
CA SER A 249 -26.72 1.99 14.41
C SER A 249 -26.05 1.01 13.44
N PHE A 250 -25.41 1.52 12.37
CA PHE A 250 -24.70 0.72 11.36
C PHE A 250 -23.53 -0.11 11.94
N PHE A 251 -22.91 0.40 13.01
CA PHE A 251 -21.83 -0.28 13.74
C PHE A 251 -22.29 -1.07 14.98
N LYS A 252 -23.60 -1.25 15.22
CA LYS A 252 -24.07 -1.98 16.42
C LYS A 252 -23.81 -3.48 16.32
N VAL A 253 -22.80 -3.91 17.06
CA VAL A 253 -22.56 -5.32 17.42
C VAL A 253 -23.29 -5.61 18.74
N PRO A 254 -24.28 -6.51 18.78
CA PRO A 254 -24.82 -7.02 20.04
C PRO A 254 -23.78 -7.91 20.73
N VAL A 255 -23.08 -7.35 21.71
CA VAL A 255 -22.14 -8.08 22.57
C VAL A 255 -22.92 -9.10 23.39
N LYS A 256 -22.64 -10.39 23.20
CA LYS A 256 -23.08 -11.44 24.13
C LYS A 256 -22.35 -11.26 25.46
N ARG A 257 -23.12 -11.05 26.54
CA ARG A 257 -22.62 -11.14 27.92
C ARG A 257 -22.58 -12.60 28.36
N ASP A 258 -21.56 -13.33 27.90
CA ASP A 258 -21.24 -14.63 28.48
C ASP A 258 -20.39 -14.38 29.75
N GLN A 259 -20.88 -14.84 30.90
CA GLN A 259 -20.30 -14.47 32.21
C GLN A 259 -19.01 -15.26 32.53
N ALA A 260 -17.85 -14.63 32.34
CA ALA A 260 -16.59 -15.03 32.96
C ALA A 260 -15.73 -13.79 33.25
N HIS A 261 -14.94 -13.81 34.32
CA HIS A 261 -14.13 -12.65 34.72
C HIS A 261 -12.92 -12.43 33.79
N LEU A 262 -13.00 -11.43 32.92
CA LEU A 262 -11.85 -10.78 32.30
C LEU A 262 -11.98 -9.26 32.48
N THR A 263 -10.91 -8.61 32.91
CA THR A 263 -10.89 -7.18 33.24
C THR A 263 -10.87 -6.34 31.95
N GLU A 264 -12.05 -6.11 31.38
CA GLU A 264 -12.23 -5.53 30.05
C GLU A 264 -11.71 -4.08 29.95
N LYS A 265 -10.53 -3.90 29.35
CA LYS A 265 -10.04 -2.59 28.89
C LYS A 265 -10.95 -2.09 27.77
N ARG A 266 -11.93 -1.25 28.09
CA ARG A 266 -12.83 -0.61 27.13
C ARG A 266 -12.06 0.19 26.08
N GLN A 267 -11.80 -0.40 24.91
CA GLN A 267 -11.65 0.38 23.68
C GLN A 267 -13.03 0.67 23.09
N SER A 268 -13.70 1.65 23.68
CA SER A 268 -14.79 2.32 22.98
C SER A 268 -14.20 3.00 21.74
N LEU A 269 -14.62 2.57 20.55
CA LEU A 269 -14.37 3.28 19.29
C LEU A 269 -15.03 4.66 19.37
N GLU A 270 -14.30 5.65 19.84
CA GLU A 270 -14.72 7.05 19.84
C GLU A 270 -14.65 7.60 18.41
N PHE A 271 -15.70 7.34 17.63
CA PHE A 271 -15.82 7.75 16.22
C PHE A 271 -15.51 9.24 15.97
N GLY A 272 -15.66 10.11 16.97
CA GLY A 272 -15.26 11.52 16.90
C GLY A 272 -13.77 11.75 16.60
N LYS A 273 -12.88 10.82 16.95
CA LYS A 273 -11.43 10.91 16.74
C LYS A 273 -10.95 10.43 15.35
N LEU A 274 -11.83 9.88 14.51
CA LEU A 274 -11.44 9.30 13.21
C LEU A 274 -11.09 10.34 12.13
N GLY A 275 -11.43 11.62 12.32
CA GLY A 275 -11.36 12.62 11.26
C GLY A 275 -9.97 13.24 11.00
N THR A 276 -9.33 13.75 12.05
CA THR A 276 -8.17 14.66 11.92
C THR A 276 -6.84 14.05 12.38
N GLY A 277 -6.80 12.74 12.63
CA GLY A 277 -5.61 12.01 13.06
C GLY A 277 -4.79 11.40 11.91
N PRO A 278 -3.74 10.63 12.24
CA PRO A 278 -3.03 9.79 11.27
C PRO A 278 -3.96 8.72 10.66
N LEU A 279 -3.46 8.03 9.62
CA LEU A 279 -4.17 6.89 9.05
C LEU A 279 -4.35 5.79 10.10
N PHE A 280 -5.58 5.32 10.23
CA PHE A 280 -5.97 4.24 11.14
C PHE A 280 -6.79 3.22 10.39
N VAL A 281 -6.53 1.93 10.65
CA VAL A 281 -7.33 0.80 10.19
C VAL A 281 -7.76 0.01 11.41
N SER A 282 -9.04 -0.33 11.51
CA SER A 282 -9.59 -1.07 12.65
C SER A 282 -10.61 -2.09 12.22
N ARG A 283 -10.66 -3.22 12.94
CA ARG A 283 -11.69 -4.24 12.77
C ARG A 283 -13.02 -3.76 13.34
N ILE A 284 -14.09 -3.99 12.59
CA ILE A 284 -15.45 -3.94 13.10
C ILE A 284 -15.92 -5.39 13.27
N PRO A 285 -16.30 -5.84 14.48
CA PRO A 285 -16.87 -7.15 14.66
C PRO A 285 -18.17 -7.29 13.86
N PRO A 286 -18.56 -8.49 13.41
CA PRO A 286 -19.80 -8.66 12.67
C PRO A 286 -21.01 -8.31 13.57
N PRO A 287 -22.07 -7.67 13.03
CA PRO A 287 -23.35 -7.64 13.72
C PRO A 287 -23.82 -9.08 13.95
N SER A 288 -24.38 -9.36 15.13
CA SER A 288 -24.90 -10.69 15.45
C SER A 288 -25.99 -11.12 14.45
N PRO A 289 -26.24 -12.42 14.22
CA PRO A 289 -27.04 -12.91 13.08
C PRO A 289 -28.52 -12.48 12.96
N CYS A 290 -29.02 -11.61 13.84
CA CYS A 290 -30.41 -11.15 13.87
C CYS A 290 -30.61 -9.88 13.01
N GLY A 291 -31.12 -10.08 11.78
CA GLY A 291 -31.87 -9.03 11.06
C GLY A 291 -31.10 -8.20 10.02
N TRP A 292 -30.82 -8.79 8.85
CA TRP A 292 -30.68 -7.99 7.64
C TRP A 292 -32.06 -7.47 7.21
N VAL A 293 -32.29 -6.16 7.31
CA VAL A 293 -33.53 -5.53 6.83
C VAL A 293 -33.55 -5.61 5.29
N LYS A 294 -34.66 -6.11 4.73
CA LYS A 294 -34.85 -6.22 3.27
C LYS A 294 -35.00 -4.82 2.63
N PRO A 295 -34.71 -4.66 1.33
CA PRO A 295 -34.89 -3.38 0.64
C PRO A 295 -36.34 -2.86 0.73
N ILE A 296 -36.47 -1.54 0.87
CA ILE A 296 -37.77 -0.85 0.96
C ILE A 296 -38.46 -0.89 -0.43
N PRO A 297 -39.70 -1.40 -0.55
CA PRO A 297 -40.47 -1.30 -1.79
C PRO A 297 -40.81 0.16 -2.12
N SER A 298 -40.82 0.50 -3.41
CA SER A 298 -41.09 1.87 -3.87
C SER A 298 -42.54 2.29 -3.64
N VAL A 299 -42.74 3.54 -3.21
CA VAL A 299 -44.08 4.13 -3.06
C VAL A 299 -44.70 4.40 -4.43
N ARG A 300 -45.85 3.79 -4.70
CA ARG A 300 -46.86 4.30 -5.63
C ARG A 300 -48.22 4.24 -4.94
N GLY A 301 -48.91 5.38 -4.92
CA GLY A 301 -50.06 5.61 -4.05
C GLY A 301 -51.37 5.00 -4.55
N GLN A 302 -52.42 5.22 -3.76
CA GLN A 302 -53.81 5.06 -4.14
C GLN A 302 -54.60 6.32 -3.75
N HIS A 303 -55.60 6.65 -4.56
CA HIS A 303 -56.49 7.80 -4.32
C HIS A 303 -57.63 7.45 -3.35
N ALA A 304 -58.32 8.48 -2.87
CA ALA A 304 -59.41 8.37 -1.92
C ALA A 304 -60.67 7.71 -2.51
N VAL A 305 -61.43 7.05 -1.63
CA VAL A 305 -62.89 6.88 -1.73
C VAL A 305 -63.48 7.09 -0.34
N SER A 306 -64.63 7.76 -0.25
CA SER A 306 -65.46 7.82 0.95
C SER A 306 -66.86 7.28 0.64
N ALA A 307 -67.50 6.61 1.60
CA ALA A 307 -68.89 6.19 1.51
C ALA A 307 -69.52 5.99 2.90
N GLN A 308 -70.83 6.17 3.00
CA GLN A 308 -71.60 6.19 4.24
C GLN A 308 -72.01 4.77 4.69
N GLY A 309 -72.16 4.57 6.00
CA GLY A 309 -72.45 3.26 6.63
C GLY A 309 -73.88 2.75 6.52
N LEU A 310 -74.21 1.67 7.24
CA LEU A 310 -75.59 1.18 7.44
C LEU A 310 -75.78 0.36 8.73
N ARG A 311 -76.87 0.70 9.43
CA ARG A 311 -77.70 0.00 10.46
C ARG A 311 -77.31 -1.41 10.93
N GLY A 312 -77.15 -1.56 12.26
CA GLY A 312 -77.02 -2.84 12.97
C GLY A 312 -78.31 -3.54 13.45
N GLN A 313 -78.13 -4.54 14.33
CA GLN A 313 -79.09 -5.28 15.17
C GLN A 313 -78.41 -5.49 16.56
N ARG A 314 -79.01 -5.58 17.77
CA ARG A 314 -80.17 -6.35 18.31
C ARG A 314 -79.97 -7.88 18.21
N ARG A 315 -80.19 -8.77 19.18
CA ARG A 315 -80.64 -8.82 20.63
C ARG A 315 -79.93 -10.03 21.30
N ASP A 316 -79.87 -10.32 22.62
CA ASP A 316 -80.09 -9.71 23.96
C ASP A 316 -79.56 -10.74 25.03
N ARG A 317 -79.52 -10.36 26.34
CA ARG A 317 -79.67 -11.21 27.58
C ARG A 317 -78.50 -11.31 28.60
N GLN A 318 -78.82 -10.89 29.83
CA GLN A 318 -78.63 -11.55 31.16
C GLN A 318 -77.22 -12.02 31.61
N GLY A 319 -76.74 -11.72 32.84
CA GLY A 319 -77.21 -10.78 33.89
C GLY A 319 -76.79 -11.14 35.34
N LEU A 320 -76.86 -10.14 36.24
CA LEU A 320 -76.79 -10.20 37.73
C LEU A 320 -75.44 -10.57 38.39
N GLY A 321 -75.01 -9.81 39.42
CA GLY A 321 -73.83 -10.16 40.25
C GLY A 321 -73.14 -9.06 41.09
N ASP A 322 -73.88 -8.16 41.74
CA ASP A 322 -73.37 -7.15 42.72
C ASP A 322 -73.52 -7.66 44.18
N PRO A 323 -72.98 -6.98 45.23
CA PRO A 323 -71.68 -6.29 45.33
C PRO A 323 -70.97 -6.54 46.71
N ALA A 324 -69.70 -6.10 46.86
CA ALA A 324 -69.07 -5.75 48.14
C ALA A 324 -67.84 -4.84 47.91
#